data_AF-A0A7X6MCZ0-F1
#
_entry.id   AF-A0A7X6MCZ0-F1
#
_cell.length_a   1.000
_cell.length_b   1.000
_cell.length_c   1.000
_cell.angle_alpha   90.00
_cell.angle_beta   90.00
_cell.angle_gamma   90.00
#
_symmetry.space_group_name_H-M   'P 1'
#
loop_
_entity.id
_entity.type
_entity.pdbx_description
1 polymer ?
#
loop_
_entity_poly.entity_id
_entity_poly.type
_entity_poly.pdbx_seq_one_letter_code
_entity_poly.pdbx_strand_id
1 'polypeptide(L)'
;MKRREQSQTEQLRQALAEREAQLQEARTRLAALEGSTSLQVGKALTAAAKRPGRSLVKLPRDLYRLWRSSGTTRHTERRRGGAEPVRSFDAERQESRLLTGLTGGREDLLVAATVVGPSIAEAIDPYVRSVPLRPHDAQIVMDGVDVDLVLVSASAAAPGSPWAHVGDPAAADRTRALHWVLESAASRGIPTVLLDDVPSPPALRELGFDRVHRGDAGVPLHLFNPVAADLTPGPEAVFVRVHREEPVPDVLAELGAGVVEADSRDLADALRAANVAVVAPLTAEEARLHRRAWACGTRAVTAGEGLAVTVPRMRAEEPTAAEQRGMLRQVFLREATPVRLAEVLDGLDFPPGTPGPELPLRGRSVAVLADPAGEADADRLADDLLAAALRPAEVVVPGAASRLPGIQRLRAEGVTVRTVRFSAPDTPEELTRDEPGVRAGEPWAALAERATAPWSHLWTAPVGRRRLADLVCAVECTDADAVGTVDATAPEPGEHGFFDRPDTADRQYVFVSAVVPELVRTTLLRRGWDPAEWNRRGTRLLALGPDHGTGDDAEDPVSDAADASTGAVG
;
A
#
# COMPACT_ATOMS: atom_id res chain seq x y z
N MET A 1 -23.93 -36.22 56.76
CA MET A 1 -22.48 -35.91 56.84
C MET A 1 -21.61 -36.79 55.92
N LYS A 2 -21.82 -38.11 55.83
CA LYS A 2 -20.99 -39.04 55.01
C LYS A 2 -20.78 -38.68 53.52
N ARG A 3 -21.73 -38.00 52.85
CA ARG A 3 -21.58 -37.58 51.43
C ARG A 3 -20.57 -36.44 51.21
N ARG A 4 -20.36 -35.56 52.20
CA ARG A 4 -19.42 -34.43 52.05
C ARG A 4 -17.97 -34.87 52.16
N GLU A 5 -17.69 -35.80 53.08
CA GLU A 5 -16.37 -36.42 53.24
C GLU A 5 -15.95 -37.22 51.99
N GLN A 6 -16.89 -37.95 51.37
CA GLN A 6 -16.62 -38.66 50.12
C GLN A 6 -16.27 -37.69 48.98
N SER A 7 -17.01 -36.60 48.81
CA SER A 7 -16.71 -35.59 47.77
C SER A 7 -15.35 -34.89 47.98
N GLN A 8 -14.95 -34.67 49.23
CA GLN A 8 -13.63 -34.08 49.53
C GLN A 8 -12.49 -35.04 49.21
N THR A 9 -12.66 -36.34 49.47
CA THR A 9 -11.65 -37.33 49.10
C THR A 9 -11.53 -37.53 47.59
N GLU A 10 -12.63 -37.39 46.85
CA GLU A 10 -12.62 -37.44 45.38
C GLU A 10 -11.96 -36.19 44.77
N GLN A 11 -12.25 -35.00 45.31
CA GLN A 11 -11.59 -33.76 44.89
C GLN A 11 -10.08 -33.78 45.15
N LEU A 12 -9.64 -34.33 46.29
CA LEU A 12 -8.21 -34.47 46.59
C LEU A 12 -7.51 -35.50 45.68
N ARG A 13 -8.18 -36.59 45.31
CA ARG A 13 -7.64 -37.57 44.35
C ARG A 13 -7.54 -36.99 42.95
N GLN A 14 -8.53 -36.19 42.55
CA GLN A 14 -8.54 -35.52 41.25
C GLN A 14 -7.43 -34.46 41.17
N ALA A 15 -7.23 -33.68 42.24
CA ALA A 15 -6.13 -32.72 42.33
C ALA A 15 -4.75 -33.39 42.32
N LEU A 16 -4.59 -34.57 42.96
CA LEU A 16 -3.35 -35.34 42.90
C LEU A 16 -3.08 -35.89 41.49
N ALA A 17 -4.08 -36.45 40.83
CA ALA A 17 -3.94 -36.96 39.46
C ALA A 17 -3.58 -35.85 38.46
N GLU A 18 -4.17 -34.66 38.62
CA GLU A 18 -3.86 -33.49 37.79
C GLU A 18 -2.42 -32.99 38.03
N ARG A 19 -1.95 -33.00 39.28
CA ARG A 19 -0.56 -32.64 39.60
C ARG A 19 0.45 -33.66 39.11
N GLU A 20 0.13 -34.95 39.18
CA GLU A 20 0.98 -36.02 38.63
C GLU A 20 1.06 -35.95 37.10
N ALA A 21 -0.03 -35.60 36.42
CA ALA A 21 -0.04 -35.37 34.98
C ALA A 21 0.84 -34.18 34.59
N GLN A 22 0.74 -33.05 35.31
CA GLN A 22 1.60 -31.88 35.09
C GLN A 22 3.09 -32.20 35.33
N LEU A 23 3.41 -33.02 36.35
CA LEU A 23 4.78 -33.46 36.62
C LEU A 23 5.33 -34.38 35.52
N GLN A 24 4.50 -35.30 34.99
CA GLN A 24 4.92 -36.14 33.88
C GLN A 24 5.12 -35.33 32.61
N GLU A 25 4.21 -34.41 32.31
CA GLU A 25 4.34 -33.51 31.17
C GLU A 25 5.62 -32.67 31.25
N ALA A 26 5.92 -32.09 32.42
CA ALA A 26 7.16 -31.35 32.66
C ALA A 26 8.42 -32.23 32.53
N ARG A 27 8.37 -33.49 32.99
CA ARG A 27 9.47 -34.46 32.82
C ARG A 27 9.68 -34.83 31.36
N THR A 28 8.61 -35.02 30.58
CA THR A 28 8.73 -35.23 29.12
C THR A 28 9.26 -34.01 28.40
N ARG A 29 8.87 -32.79 28.79
CA ARG A 29 9.44 -31.55 28.24
C ARG A 29 10.93 -31.42 28.58
N LEU A 30 11.35 -31.76 29.80
CA LEU A 30 12.76 -31.79 30.17
C LEU A 30 13.53 -32.86 29.39
N ALA A 31 12.99 -34.07 29.21
CA ALA A 31 13.64 -35.12 28.42
C ALA A 31 13.76 -34.74 26.93
N ALA A 32 12.75 -34.06 26.36
CA ALA A 32 12.78 -33.55 25.00
C ALA A 32 13.81 -32.42 24.82
N LEU A 33 13.90 -31.50 25.79
CA LEU A 33 14.92 -30.44 25.81
C LEU A 33 16.33 -31.01 26.03
N GLU A 34 16.46 -32.08 26.82
CA GLU A 34 17.72 -32.80 27.02
C GLU A 34 18.19 -33.56 25.76
N GLY A 35 17.26 -33.96 24.90
CA GLY A 35 17.50 -34.58 23.60
C GLY A 35 17.74 -33.60 22.44
N SER A 36 17.50 -32.30 22.64
CA SER A 36 17.68 -31.28 21.60
C SER A 36 19.13 -31.21 21.14
N THR A 37 19.31 -31.22 19.83
CA THR A 37 20.59 -31.16 19.13
C THR A 37 21.42 -29.95 19.53
N SER A 38 20.78 -28.81 19.86
CA SER A 38 21.47 -27.62 20.35
C SER A 38 22.12 -27.81 21.73
N LEU A 39 21.47 -28.55 22.64
CA LEU A 39 22.04 -28.87 23.96
C LEU A 39 23.11 -29.96 23.87
N GLN A 40 22.98 -30.91 22.93
CA GLN A 40 24.02 -31.91 22.66
C GLN A 40 25.27 -31.29 22.02
N VAL A 41 25.11 -30.33 21.11
CA VAL A 41 26.21 -29.52 20.56
C VAL A 41 26.85 -28.66 21.65
N GLY A 42 26.04 -28.00 22.49
CA GLY A 42 26.50 -27.24 23.64
C GLY A 42 27.32 -28.09 24.63
N LYS A 43 26.85 -29.29 24.98
CA LYS A 43 27.55 -30.26 25.84
C LYS A 43 28.84 -30.78 25.20
N ALA A 44 28.87 -31.03 23.89
CA ALA A 44 30.07 -31.44 23.17
C ALA A 44 31.16 -30.35 23.19
N LEU A 45 30.76 -29.08 23.00
CA LEU A 45 31.64 -27.91 23.11
C LEU A 45 32.17 -27.71 24.53
N THR A 46 31.33 -27.83 25.56
CA THR A 46 31.78 -27.70 26.96
C THR A 46 32.66 -28.86 27.42
N ALA A 47 32.41 -30.09 26.93
CA ALA A 47 33.27 -31.24 27.21
C ALA A 47 34.68 -31.08 26.61
N ALA A 48 34.78 -30.45 25.44
CA ALA A 48 36.06 -30.11 24.82
C ALA A 48 36.82 -29.01 25.53
N ALA A 49 36.10 -27.99 26.02
CA ALA A 49 36.68 -26.95 26.87
C ALA A 49 37.26 -27.52 28.18
N LYS A 50 36.62 -28.55 28.77
CA LYS A 50 37.08 -29.16 30.04
C LYS A 50 38.24 -30.15 29.90
N ARG A 51 38.50 -30.73 28.71
CA ARG A 51 39.58 -31.71 28.49
C ARG A 51 40.25 -31.53 27.11
N PRO A 52 41.14 -30.53 26.96
CA PRO A 52 41.63 -30.09 25.66
C PRO A 52 42.46 -31.16 24.92
N GLY A 53 43.22 -32.00 25.63
CA GLY A 53 44.18 -32.92 24.98
C GLY A 53 43.60 -34.13 24.23
N ARG A 54 42.35 -34.55 24.49
CA ARG A 54 41.74 -35.73 23.83
C ARG A 54 40.41 -35.44 23.14
N SER A 55 39.72 -34.37 23.53
CA SER A 55 38.39 -34.05 23.02
C SER A 55 38.39 -33.06 21.85
N LEU A 56 39.41 -32.21 21.71
CA LEU A 56 39.54 -31.31 20.54
C LEU A 56 39.77 -32.07 19.23
N VAL A 57 40.48 -33.21 19.27
CA VAL A 57 40.74 -34.03 18.08
C VAL A 57 39.49 -34.79 17.60
N LYS A 58 38.51 -35.02 18.49
CA LYS A 58 37.26 -35.73 18.15
C LYS A 58 36.10 -34.80 17.83
N LEU A 59 36.19 -33.51 18.20
CA LEU A 59 35.15 -32.52 18.01
C LEU A 59 34.65 -32.39 16.56
N PRO A 60 35.53 -32.33 15.53
CA PRO A 60 35.07 -32.23 14.14
C PRO A 60 34.32 -33.49 13.69
N ARG A 61 34.74 -34.66 14.20
CA ARG A 61 34.15 -35.96 13.84
C ARG A 61 32.80 -36.17 14.51
N ASP A 62 32.63 -35.68 15.73
CA ASP A 62 31.38 -35.79 16.49
C ASP A 62 30.33 -34.79 15.96
N LEU A 63 30.73 -33.57 15.59
CA LEU A 63 29.87 -32.60 14.90
C LEU A 63 29.48 -33.09 13.49
N TYR A 64 30.42 -33.66 12.74
CA TYR A 64 30.15 -34.23 11.42
C TYR A 64 29.21 -35.46 11.48
N ARG A 65 29.30 -36.29 12.54
CA ARG A 65 28.36 -37.40 12.76
C ARG A 65 26.96 -36.91 13.09
N LEU A 66 26.83 -35.91 13.96
CA LEU A 66 25.54 -35.27 14.29
C LEU A 66 24.87 -34.68 13.05
N TRP A 67 25.64 -33.98 12.21
CA TRP A 67 25.17 -33.40 10.95
C TRP A 67 24.77 -34.46 9.91
N ARG A 68 25.48 -35.60 9.84
CA ARG A 68 25.12 -36.69 8.91
C ARG A 68 23.89 -37.47 9.38
N SER A 69 23.67 -37.60 10.69
CA SER A 69 22.48 -38.27 11.23
C SER A 69 21.21 -37.45 11.12
N SER A 70 21.29 -36.11 11.00
CA SER A 70 20.10 -35.26 10.80
C SER A 70 19.57 -35.27 9.36
N GLY A 71 20.36 -35.73 8.38
CA GLY A 71 19.95 -35.83 6.97
C GLY A 71 19.33 -37.17 6.55
N THR A 72 19.12 -38.12 7.47
CA THR A 72 18.61 -39.46 7.14
C THR A 72 17.54 -39.96 8.12
N THR A 73 16.50 -39.15 8.36
CA THR A 73 15.25 -39.65 8.94
C THR A 73 14.33 -40.13 7.82
N ARG A 74 14.38 -41.45 7.55
CA ARG A 74 13.36 -42.16 6.78
C ARG A 74 12.01 -41.97 7.47
N HIS A 75 11.08 -41.29 6.81
CA HIS A 75 9.65 -41.32 7.15
C HIS A 75 9.13 -42.74 6.93
N THR A 76 9.16 -43.56 7.98
CA THR A 76 8.27 -44.69 8.11
C THR A 76 7.01 -44.23 8.82
N GLU A 77 5.91 -44.20 8.09
CA GLU A 77 4.56 -44.03 8.60
C GLU A 77 4.31 -44.93 9.81
N ARG A 78 3.97 -44.33 10.95
CA ARG A 78 3.12 -44.97 11.95
C ARG A 78 2.18 -43.93 12.55
N ARG A 79 0.95 -43.93 12.02
CA ARG A 79 -0.26 -43.47 12.71
C ARG A 79 -0.24 -43.89 14.18
N ARG A 80 -0.12 -42.91 15.08
CA ARG A 80 -0.81 -42.89 16.38
C ARG A 80 -0.77 -41.46 16.94
N GLY A 81 -1.96 -40.93 17.18
CA GLY A 81 -2.18 -39.55 17.58
C GLY A 81 -1.55 -39.19 18.92
N GLY A 82 -1.01 -37.98 18.94
CA GLY A 82 -0.50 -37.26 20.10
C GLY A 82 -0.01 -35.93 19.55
N ALA A 83 -0.77 -34.86 19.80
CA ALA A 83 -0.59 -33.56 19.18
C ALA A 83 0.81 -32.99 19.44
N GLU A 84 1.64 -32.97 18.39
CA GLU A 84 2.76 -32.06 18.25
C GLU A 84 2.16 -30.68 17.90
N PRO A 85 2.54 -29.57 18.54
CA PRO A 85 2.16 -28.26 18.05
C PRO A 85 2.91 -28.04 16.74
N VAL A 86 2.23 -28.28 15.62
CA VAL A 86 2.71 -27.91 14.28
C VAL A 86 3.02 -26.42 14.33
N ARG A 87 4.30 -26.05 14.23
CA ARG A 87 4.69 -24.65 14.02
C ARG A 87 3.98 -24.20 12.74
N SER A 88 3.25 -23.09 12.79
CA SER A 88 2.61 -22.57 11.58
C SER A 88 3.69 -22.19 10.58
N PHE A 89 3.46 -22.53 9.32
CA PHE A 89 4.31 -22.17 8.18
C PHE A 89 4.67 -20.66 8.21
N ASP A 90 3.71 -19.82 8.59
CA ASP A 90 3.85 -18.37 8.76
C ASP A 90 4.93 -17.98 9.79
N ALA A 91 5.04 -18.71 10.90
CA ALA A 91 6.00 -18.40 11.95
C ALA A 91 7.44 -18.72 11.50
N GLU A 92 7.64 -19.83 10.79
CA GLU A 92 8.95 -20.18 10.21
C GLU A 92 9.38 -19.20 9.13
N ARG A 93 8.40 -18.70 8.36
CA ARG A 93 8.61 -17.69 7.33
C ARG A 93 9.01 -16.33 7.91
N GLN A 94 8.31 -15.90 8.95
CA GLN A 94 8.65 -14.70 9.71
C GLN A 94 10.04 -14.81 10.33
N GLU A 95 10.37 -15.91 11.01
CA GLU A 95 11.70 -16.17 11.56
C GLU A 95 12.80 -16.07 10.49
N SER A 96 12.58 -16.64 9.31
CA SER A 96 13.52 -16.57 8.18
C SER A 96 13.77 -15.13 7.72
N ARG A 97 12.71 -14.29 7.67
CA ARG A 97 12.81 -12.85 7.38
C ARG A 97 13.51 -12.06 8.49
N LEU A 98 13.34 -12.47 9.75
CA LEU A 98 14.07 -11.88 10.87
C LEU A 98 15.58 -12.12 10.71
N LEU A 99 15.98 -13.33 10.31
CA LEU A 99 17.39 -13.73 10.18
C LEU A 99 18.11 -13.09 9.00
N THR A 100 17.41 -12.75 7.92
CA THR A 100 17.99 -12.11 6.73
C THR A 100 18.11 -10.59 6.84
N GLY A 101 17.74 -10.00 7.98
CA GLY A 101 17.71 -8.54 8.12
C GLY A 101 16.58 -7.89 7.32
N LEU A 102 15.61 -8.68 6.86
CA LEU A 102 14.33 -8.16 6.40
C LEU A 102 13.43 -7.72 7.58
N THR A 103 14.01 -7.50 8.76
CA THR A 103 13.36 -6.89 9.91
C THR A 103 13.35 -5.38 9.81
N GLY A 104 12.22 -4.80 10.18
CA GLY A 104 12.05 -3.35 10.25
C GLY A 104 11.61 -2.76 8.91
N GLY A 105 10.39 -2.20 8.91
CA GLY A 105 9.83 -1.44 7.80
C GLY A 105 8.66 -2.15 7.13
N ARG A 106 7.46 -1.88 7.66
CA ARG A 106 6.14 -2.21 7.07
C ARG A 106 5.87 -3.71 6.99
N GLU A 107 5.37 -4.29 8.09
CA GLU A 107 4.83 -5.66 8.20
C GLU A 107 3.64 -5.95 7.25
N ASP A 108 3.31 -4.99 6.39
CA ASP A 108 2.15 -4.97 5.51
C ASP A 108 2.52 -4.86 4.02
N LEU A 109 3.79 -5.09 3.62
CA LEU A 109 4.22 -5.08 2.22
C LEU A 109 4.65 -6.46 1.71
N LEU A 110 4.42 -6.72 0.42
CA LEU A 110 4.90 -7.89 -0.30
C LEU A 110 6.41 -7.78 -0.48
N VAL A 111 7.15 -8.86 -0.26
CA VAL A 111 8.59 -8.95 -0.50
C VAL A 111 8.80 -9.49 -1.91
N ALA A 112 9.21 -8.64 -2.85
CA ALA A 112 9.43 -9.04 -4.23
C ALA A 112 10.92 -9.15 -4.55
N ALA A 113 11.35 -10.27 -5.13
CA ALA A 113 12.61 -10.35 -5.84
C ALA A 113 12.48 -9.60 -7.17
N THR A 114 13.27 -8.54 -7.38
CA THR A 114 13.07 -7.62 -8.51
C THR A 114 14.23 -7.66 -9.51
N VAL A 115 13.87 -7.77 -10.79
CA VAL A 115 14.74 -7.53 -11.96
C VAL A 115 14.08 -6.44 -12.78
N VAL A 116 14.17 -5.20 -12.30
CA VAL A 116 13.41 -4.07 -12.86
C VAL A 116 14.31 -2.90 -13.25
N GLY A 117 13.87 -2.12 -14.23
CA GLY A 117 14.53 -0.86 -14.60
C GLY A 117 14.41 0.20 -13.50
N PRO A 118 15.27 1.23 -13.49
CA PRO A 118 15.31 2.24 -12.43
C PRO A 118 13.97 2.95 -12.19
N SER A 119 13.27 3.34 -13.26
CA SER A 119 11.98 4.02 -13.16
C SER A 119 10.88 3.14 -12.56
N ILE A 120 10.89 1.83 -12.85
CA ILE A 120 9.95 0.88 -12.26
C ILE A 120 10.31 0.64 -10.79
N ALA A 121 11.59 0.51 -10.46
CA ALA A 121 12.05 0.37 -9.07
C ALA A 121 11.55 1.54 -8.20
N GLU A 122 11.74 2.78 -8.68
CA GLU A 122 11.30 3.98 -7.97
C GLU A 122 9.77 4.09 -7.86
N ALA A 123 9.05 3.58 -8.86
CA ALA A 123 7.59 3.60 -8.85
C ALA A 123 7.00 2.63 -7.81
N ILE A 124 7.56 1.43 -7.66
CA ILE A 124 7.00 0.38 -6.80
C ILE A 124 7.52 0.43 -5.36
N ASP A 125 8.63 1.11 -5.09
CA ASP A 125 9.29 1.15 -3.77
C ASP A 125 8.35 1.47 -2.59
N PRO A 126 7.37 2.40 -2.71
CA PRO A 126 6.45 2.68 -1.60
C PRO A 126 5.45 1.56 -1.31
N TYR A 127 5.23 0.64 -2.26
CA TYR A 127 4.13 -0.33 -2.25
C TYR A 127 4.60 -1.78 -2.15
N VAL A 128 5.87 -2.04 -2.45
CA VAL A 128 6.46 -3.37 -2.45
C VAL A 128 7.87 -3.29 -1.87
N ARG A 129 8.20 -4.22 -0.98
CA ARG A 129 9.56 -4.35 -0.49
C ARG A 129 10.41 -5.04 -1.54
N SER A 130 11.20 -4.25 -2.26
CA SER A 130 12.05 -4.74 -3.34
C SER A 130 13.35 -5.37 -2.82
N VAL A 131 13.64 -6.58 -3.30
CA VAL A 131 14.91 -7.29 -3.12
C VAL A 131 15.56 -7.38 -4.52
N PRO A 132 16.41 -6.42 -4.90
CA PRO A 132 16.96 -6.36 -6.24
C PRO A 132 17.91 -7.54 -6.49
N LEU A 133 17.66 -8.29 -7.56
CA LEU A 133 18.54 -9.37 -8.01
C LEU A 133 19.56 -8.84 -9.00
N ARG A 134 20.83 -9.26 -8.87
CA ARG A 134 21.84 -9.10 -9.91
C ARG A 134 22.18 -10.46 -10.53
N PRO A 135 22.69 -10.50 -11.77
CA PRO A 135 22.98 -11.78 -12.42
C PRO A 135 23.94 -12.70 -11.64
N HIS A 136 24.84 -12.13 -10.82
CA HIS A 136 25.87 -12.89 -10.10
C HIS A 136 25.47 -13.29 -8.67
N ASP A 137 24.48 -12.63 -8.06
CA ASP A 137 24.03 -12.90 -6.70
C ASP A 137 22.62 -13.53 -6.66
N ALA A 138 21.90 -13.55 -7.78
CA ALA A 138 20.52 -14.02 -7.87
C ALA A 138 20.32 -15.40 -7.23
N GLN A 139 21.29 -16.32 -7.42
CA GLN A 139 21.24 -17.64 -6.78
C GLN A 139 21.31 -17.57 -5.26
N ILE A 140 22.26 -16.82 -4.73
CA ILE A 140 22.47 -16.67 -3.28
C ILE A 140 21.26 -15.97 -2.65
N VAL A 141 20.74 -14.95 -3.30
CA VAL A 141 19.58 -14.18 -2.81
C VAL A 141 18.33 -15.03 -2.82
N MET A 142 18.05 -15.74 -3.92
CA MET A 142 16.91 -16.64 -3.97
C MET A 142 17.04 -17.74 -2.91
N ASP A 143 18.21 -18.34 -2.69
CA ASP A 143 18.39 -19.37 -1.65
C ASP A 143 18.32 -18.84 -0.21
N GLY A 144 18.72 -17.59 0.02
CA GLY A 144 18.80 -17.01 1.36
C GLY A 144 17.57 -16.23 1.81
N VAL A 145 16.78 -15.69 0.87
CA VAL A 145 15.70 -14.75 1.16
C VAL A 145 14.34 -15.37 0.85
N ASP A 146 13.43 -15.29 1.82
CA ASP A 146 12.03 -15.64 1.61
C ASP A 146 11.30 -14.49 0.90
N VAL A 147 10.92 -14.72 -0.36
CA VAL A 147 10.23 -13.76 -1.22
C VAL A 147 8.82 -14.26 -1.55
N ASP A 148 7.90 -13.31 -1.73
CA ASP A 148 6.49 -13.51 -2.06
C ASP A 148 6.22 -13.55 -3.56
N LEU A 149 7.07 -12.88 -4.34
CA LEU A 149 6.87 -12.60 -5.76
C LEU A 149 8.23 -12.45 -6.46
N VAL A 150 8.33 -12.88 -7.72
CA VAL A 150 9.40 -12.45 -8.62
C VAL A 150 8.82 -11.48 -9.65
N LEU A 151 9.34 -10.25 -9.68
CA LEU A 151 8.89 -9.21 -10.61
C LEU A 151 10.03 -8.82 -11.55
N VAL A 152 9.80 -8.98 -12.85
CA VAL A 152 10.75 -8.66 -13.92
C VAL A 152 10.14 -7.58 -14.81
N SER A 153 10.91 -6.56 -15.20
CA SER A 153 10.48 -5.61 -16.23
C SER A 153 11.30 -5.76 -17.50
N ALA A 154 10.67 -5.55 -18.66
CA ALA A 154 11.35 -5.52 -19.95
C ALA A 154 12.43 -4.44 -20.00
N SER A 155 12.19 -3.30 -19.35
CA SER A 155 13.16 -2.20 -19.23
C SER A 155 14.45 -2.59 -18.52
N ALA A 156 14.45 -3.65 -17.70
CA ALA A 156 15.68 -4.17 -17.09
C ALA A 156 16.65 -4.75 -18.14
N ALA A 157 16.17 -5.09 -19.35
CA ALA A 157 17.01 -5.55 -20.46
C ALA A 157 17.68 -4.40 -21.22
N ALA A 158 17.33 -3.14 -20.95
CA ALA A 158 17.88 -1.99 -21.64
C ALA A 158 19.39 -1.81 -21.34
N PRO A 159 20.16 -1.19 -22.25
CA PRO A 159 21.56 -0.84 -22.01
C PRO A 159 21.74 -0.03 -20.72
N GLY A 160 22.81 -0.31 -19.97
CA GLY A 160 23.10 0.37 -18.70
C GLY A 160 22.51 -0.31 -17.45
N SER A 161 21.64 -1.30 -17.61
CA SER A 161 21.14 -2.15 -16.52
C SER A 161 22.09 -3.31 -16.20
N PRO A 162 22.14 -3.83 -14.95
CA PRO A 162 22.83 -5.08 -14.62
C PRO A 162 22.37 -6.28 -15.46
N TRP A 163 21.13 -6.26 -15.93
CA TRP A 163 20.51 -7.30 -16.75
C TRP A 163 20.45 -6.96 -18.25
N ALA A 164 21.22 -5.95 -18.69
CA ALA A 164 21.22 -5.51 -20.08
C ALA A 164 21.34 -6.69 -21.07
N HIS A 165 20.56 -6.64 -22.15
CA HIS A 165 20.50 -7.68 -23.19
C HIS A 165 19.97 -9.04 -22.74
N VAL A 166 19.34 -9.18 -21.57
CA VAL A 166 18.64 -10.43 -21.22
C VAL A 166 17.56 -10.76 -22.27
N GLY A 167 17.53 -11.99 -22.75
CA GLY A 167 16.71 -12.40 -23.90
C GLY A 167 17.34 -12.16 -25.27
N ASP A 168 18.54 -11.56 -25.35
CA ASP A 168 19.35 -11.50 -26.57
C ASP A 168 20.32 -12.70 -26.61
N PRO A 169 20.50 -13.39 -27.75
CA PRO A 169 21.54 -14.40 -27.94
C PRO A 169 22.96 -13.94 -27.52
N ALA A 170 23.26 -12.65 -27.63
CA ALA A 170 24.55 -12.06 -27.24
C ALA A 170 24.82 -12.10 -25.73
N ALA A 171 23.80 -12.25 -24.88
CA ALA A 171 23.91 -12.32 -23.43
C ALA A 171 23.22 -13.58 -22.86
N ALA A 172 23.54 -14.73 -23.45
CA ALA A 172 22.96 -16.02 -23.07
C ALA A 172 23.22 -16.41 -21.60
N ASP A 173 24.29 -15.92 -20.99
CA ASP A 173 24.59 -16.10 -19.56
C ASP A 173 23.54 -15.44 -18.67
N ARG A 174 23.13 -14.20 -18.98
CA ARG A 174 22.08 -13.48 -18.26
C ARG A 174 20.72 -14.16 -18.44
N THR A 175 20.39 -14.57 -19.66
CA THR A 175 19.15 -15.32 -19.94
C THR A 175 19.11 -16.63 -19.14
N ARG A 176 20.23 -17.35 -19.05
CA ARG A 176 20.33 -18.56 -18.23
C ARG A 176 20.18 -18.26 -16.74
N ALA A 177 20.79 -17.20 -16.24
CA ALA A 177 20.66 -16.80 -14.84
C ALA A 177 19.20 -16.46 -14.49
N LEU A 178 18.50 -15.72 -15.36
CA LEU A 178 17.08 -15.41 -15.16
C LEU A 178 16.21 -16.66 -15.22
N HIS A 179 16.45 -17.55 -16.18
CA HIS A 179 15.76 -18.83 -16.26
C HIS A 179 15.89 -19.64 -14.95
N TRP A 180 17.10 -19.70 -14.38
CA TRP A 180 17.31 -20.35 -13.08
C TRP A 180 16.50 -19.71 -11.96
N VAL A 181 16.37 -18.37 -11.94
CA VAL A 181 15.54 -17.66 -10.95
C VAL A 181 14.08 -18.09 -11.08
N LEU A 182 13.56 -18.18 -12.29
CA LEU A 182 12.17 -18.61 -12.55
C LEU A 182 11.95 -20.07 -12.15
N GLU A 183 12.89 -20.96 -12.47
CA GLU A 183 12.83 -22.36 -12.02
C GLU A 183 12.87 -22.48 -10.49
N SER A 184 13.73 -21.69 -9.84
CA SER A 184 13.80 -21.63 -8.38
C SER A 184 12.48 -21.11 -7.78
N ALA A 185 11.88 -20.08 -8.36
CA ALA A 185 10.58 -19.56 -7.92
C ALA A 185 9.47 -20.60 -8.08
N ALA A 186 9.38 -21.24 -9.25
CA ALA A 186 8.42 -22.31 -9.53
C ALA A 186 8.56 -23.48 -8.55
N SER A 187 9.79 -23.89 -8.21
CA SER A 187 10.05 -24.98 -7.25
C SER A 187 9.54 -24.68 -5.83
N ARG A 188 9.29 -23.40 -5.51
CA ARG A 188 8.81 -22.91 -4.22
C ARG A 188 7.36 -22.43 -4.27
N GLY A 189 6.70 -22.51 -5.43
CA GLY A 189 5.35 -21.98 -5.64
C GLY A 189 5.28 -20.45 -5.52
N ILE A 190 6.37 -19.75 -5.84
CA ILE A 190 6.42 -18.28 -5.83
C ILE A 190 6.00 -17.79 -7.22
N PRO A 191 4.95 -16.95 -7.33
CA PRO A 191 4.50 -16.43 -8.62
C PRO A 191 5.55 -15.53 -9.28
N THR A 192 5.59 -15.59 -10.60
CA THR A 192 6.53 -14.85 -11.46
C THR A 192 5.78 -13.96 -12.44
N VAL A 193 6.17 -12.68 -12.51
CA VAL A 193 5.52 -11.67 -13.34
C VAL A 193 6.53 -10.97 -14.23
N LEU A 194 6.20 -10.84 -15.51
CA LEU A 194 6.88 -9.96 -16.46
C LEU A 194 6.00 -8.72 -16.73
N LEU A 195 6.51 -7.54 -16.42
CA LEU A 195 6.01 -6.26 -16.93
C LEU A 195 6.66 -5.99 -18.28
N ASP A 196 5.87 -6.09 -19.35
CA ASP A 196 6.27 -5.77 -20.72
C ASP A 196 6.10 -4.27 -20.96
N ASP A 197 6.87 -3.48 -20.21
CA ASP A 197 6.76 -2.01 -20.09
C ASP A 197 7.42 -1.24 -21.25
N VAL A 198 8.35 -1.90 -21.94
CA VAL A 198 8.98 -1.45 -23.18
C VAL A 198 9.07 -2.64 -24.15
N PRO A 199 9.32 -2.43 -25.46
CA PRO A 199 9.50 -3.53 -26.39
C PRO A 199 10.59 -4.51 -25.93
N SER A 200 10.18 -5.66 -25.37
CA SER A 200 11.11 -6.69 -24.88
C SER A 200 11.73 -7.54 -25.99
N PRO A 201 12.98 -8.03 -25.81
CA PRO A 201 13.55 -9.06 -26.65
C PRO A 201 12.65 -10.31 -26.70
N PRO A 202 12.47 -10.97 -27.86
CA PRO A 202 11.51 -12.06 -28.01
C PRO A 202 11.72 -13.19 -27.00
N ALA A 203 12.97 -13.60 -26.79
CA ALA A 203 13.29 -14.73 -25.91
C ALA A 203 13.03 -14.42 -24.42
N LEU A 204 12.88 -13.15 -24.02
CA LEU A 204 12.52 -12.79 -22.65
C LEU A 204 11.09 -13.27 -22.34
N ARG A 205 10.14 -13.05 -23.27
CA ARG A 205 8.74 -13.49 -23.08
C ARG A 205 8.61 -15.03 -23.06
N GLU A 206 9.57 -15.73 -23.67
CA GLU A 206 9.57 -17.20 -23.78
C GLU A 206 10.08 -17.92 -22.54
N LEU A 207 10.56 -17.21 -21.51
CA LEU A 207 11.13 -17.82 -20.30
C LEU A 207 10.10 -18.47 -19.34
N GLY A 208 8.81 -18.41 -19.65
CA GLY A 208 7.76 -19.15 -18.93
C GLY A 208 7.25 -18.47 -17.65
N PHE A 209 7.01 -17.16 -17.69
CA PHE A 209 6.37 -16.42 -16.59
C PHE A 209 4.93 -16.88 -16.35
N ASP A 210 4.49 -16.86 -15.09
CA ASP A 210 3.09 -17.14 -14.72
C ASP A 210 2.14 -16.05 -15.25
N ARG A 211 2.63 -14.81 -15.34
CA ARG A 211 1.90 -13.68 -15.92
C ARG A 211 2.82 -12.76 -16.72
N VAL A 212 2.38 -12.42 -17.92
CA VAL A 212 2.96 -11.35 -18.74
C VAL A 212 1.95 -10.21 -18.83
N HIS A 213 2.23 -9.10 -18.16
CA HIS A 213 1.40 -7.90 -18.20
C HIS A 213 1.94 -6.95 -19.26
N ARG A 214 1.08 -6.52 -20.18
CA ARG A 214 1.43 -5.50 -21.20
C ARG A 214 1.17 -4.12 -20.62
N GLY A 215 2.24 -3.40 -20.30
CA GLY A 215 2.14 -2.10 -19.65
C GLY A 215 3.24 -1.90 -18.61
N ASP A 216 3.26 -0.69 -18.05
CA ASP A 216 4.18 -0.31 -16.98
C ASP A 216 3.56 -0.57 -15.60
N ALA A 217 4.27 -0.16 -14.55
CA ALA A 217 3.78 -0.22 -13.18
C ALA A 217 2.74 0.87 -12.85
N GLY A 218 2.21 1.63 -13.82
CA GLY A 218 1.31 2.76 -13.57
C GLY A 218 2.01 4.09 -13.26
N VAL A 219 1.24 5.07 -12.82
CA VAL A 219 1.73 6.41 -12.46
C VAL A 219 2.11 6.45 -10.98
N PRO A 220 3.39 6.71 -10.65
CA PRO A 220 3.82 6.87 -9.25
C PRO A 220 3.37 8.23 -8.73
N LEU A 221 2.22 8.28 -8.06
CA LEU A 221 1.65 9.53 -7.55
C LEU A 221 2.59 10.21 -6.56
N HIS A 222 3.35 9.47 -5.75
CA HIS A 222 4.37 10.07 -4.86
C HIS A 222 5.42 10.90 -5.59
N LEU A 223 5.62 10.70 -6.90
CA LEU A 223 6.53 11.48 -7.74
C LEU A 223 5.83 12.56 -8.56
N PHE A 224 4.62 12.30 -9.09
CA PHE A 224 3.97 13.18 -10.08
C PHE A 224 2.84 14.04 -9.52
N ASN A 225 2.30 13.73 -8.36
CA ASN A 225 1.17 14.46 -7.82
C ASN A 225 1.54 15.94 -7.50
N PRO A 226 0.63 16.92 -7.77
CA PRO A 226 0.80 18.33 -7.44
C PRO A 226 0.38 18.71 -6.02
N VAL A 227 -0.38 17.85 -5.32
CA VAL A 227 -0.89 18.13 -3.96
C VAL A 227 0.26 18.47 -3.04
N ALA A 228 0.22 19.67 -2.46
CA ALA A 228 1.22 20.20 -1.53
C ALA A 228 2.66 20.24 -2.06
N ALA A 229 2.86 20.17 -3.39
CA ALA A 229 4.15 20.44 -4.00
C ALA A 229 4.40 21.95 -4.01
N ASP A 230 5.61 22.37 -3.65
CA ASP A 230 6.06 23.74 -3.85
C ASP A 230 6.27 23.96 -5.35
N LEU A 231 5.25 24.50 -6.02
CA LEU A 231 5.31 24.79 -7.44
C LEU A 231 6.32 25.91 -7.69
N THR A 232 7.45 25.56 -8.31
CA THR A 232 8.36 26.56 -8.86
C THR A 232 7.74 27.11 -10.14
N PRO A 233 7.69 28.44 -10.33
CA PRO A 233 7.22 29.01 -11.59
C PRO A 233 8.07 28.46 -12.74
N GLY A 234 7.42 27.89 -13.75
CA GLY A 234 8.07 27.31 -14.92
C GLY A 234 7.43 27.76 -16.22
N PRO A 235 7.88 27.22 -17.37
CA PRO A 235 7.31 27.55 -18.65
C PRO A 235 5.87 27.02 -18.74
N GLU A 236 4.94 27.85 -19.22
CA GLU A 236 3.52 27.47 -19.38
C GLU A 236 3.31 26.27 -20.32
N ALA A 237 4.29 25.96 -21.18
CA ALA A 237 4.30 24.76 -22.00
C ALA A 237 5.66 24.04 -21.93
N VAL A 238 5.60 22.72 -21.92
CA VAL A 238 6.78 21.86 -21.94
C VAL A 238 6.67 20.81 -23.06
N PHE A 239 7.75 20.60 -23.81
CA PHE A 239 7.89 19.48 -24.73
C PHE A 239 8.61 18.33 -24.02
N VAL A 240 7.95 17.18 -23.94
CA VAL A 240 8.51 15.97 -23.35
C VAL A 240 9.13 15.14 -24.47
N ARG A 241 10.46 15.11 -24.49
CA ARG A 241 11.26 14.39 -25.47
C ARG A 241 11.50 12.96 -25.01
N VAL A 242 11.30 12.00 -25.90
CA VAL A 242 11.56 10.59 -25.56
C VAL A 242 13.01 10.21 -25.84
N HIS A 243 13.55 10.70 -26.95
CA HIS A 243 14.91 10.40 -27.37
C HIS A 243 15.69 11.69 -27.48
N ARG A 244 16.89 11.73 -26.90
CA ARG A 244 17.75 12.92 -26.91
C ARG A 244 18.00 13.51 -28.32
N GLU A 245 18.02 12.66 -29.34
CA GLU A 245 18.24 13.01 -30.75
C GLU A 245 17.00 13.58 -31.45
N GLU A 246 15.83 13.49 -30.82
CA GLU A 246 14.58 13.99 -31.37
C GLU A 246 14.60 15.53 -31.46
N PRO A 247 14.34 16.10 -32.65
CA PRO A 247 14.33 17.54 -32.82
C PRO A 247 13.10 18.15 -32.13
N VAL A 248 13.29 19.30 -31.49
CA VAL A 248 12.18 20.09 -30.97
C VAL A 248 11.47 20.74 -32.15
N PRO A 249 10.14 20.61 -32.29
CA PRO A 249 9.40 21.31 -33.34
C PRO A 249 9.64 22.83 -33.27
N ASP A 250 9.95 23.46 -34.42
CA ASP A 250 10.27 24.90 -34.51
C ASP A 250 9.21 25.78 -33.84
N VAL A 251 7.93 25.42 -34.02
CA VAL A 251 6.79 26.10 -33.39
C VAL A 251 6.90 26.12 -31.86
N LEU A 252 7.34 25.04 -31.23
CA LEU A 252 7.50 24.98 -29.77
C LEU A 252 8.71 25.80 -29.30
N ALA A 253 9.78 25.82 -30.10
CA ALA A 253 10.93 26.66 -29.85
C ALA A 253 10.58 28.16 -29.95
N GLU A 254 9.81 28.56 -30.96
CA GLU A 254 9.30 29.93 -31.13
C GLU A 254 8.37 30.37 -29.99
N LEU A 255 7.57 29.44 -29.47
CA LEU A 255 6.69 29.65 -28.32
C LEU A 255 7.44 29.71 -26.98
N GLY A 256 8.75 29.41 -26.96
CA GLY A 256 9.54 29.37 -25.73
C GLY A 256 9.15 28.21 -24.81
N ALA A 257 8.65 27.10 -25.36
CA ALA A 257 8.34 25.91 -24.57
C ALA A 257 9.61 25.34 -23.91
N GLY A 258 9.51 24.94 -22.65
CA GLY A 258 10.57 24.18 -21.99
C GLY A 258 10.76 22.83 -22.68
N VAL A 259 11.93 22.21 -22.49
CA VAL A 259 12.18 20.85 -23.00
C VAL A 259 12.71 19.99 -21.87
N VAL A 260 12.10 18.80 -21.71
CA VAL A 260 12.48 17.84 -20.69
C VAL A 260 12.50 16.44 -21.29
N GLU A 261 13.45 15.62 -20.87
CA GLU A 261 13.52 14.21 -21.29
C GLU A 261 12.53 13.35 -20.48
N ALA A 262 11.91 12.36 -21.11
CA ALA A 262 10.87 11.50 -20.54
C ALA A 262 11.37 10.61 -19.37
N ASP A 263 12.68 10.38 -19.28
CA ASP A 263 13.35 9.63 -18.22
C ASP A 263 14.09 10.54 -17.22
N SER A 264 13.98 11.87 -17.38
CA SER A 264 14.58 12.83 -16.46
C SER A 264 13.93 12.77 -15.09
N ARG A 265 14.74 12.96 -14.04
CA ARG A 265 14.26 13.14 -12.66
C ARG A 265 13.45 14.42 -12.50
N ASP A 266 13.70 15.42 -13.35
CA ASP A 266 13.03 16.72 -13.30
C ASP A 266 11.70 16.73 -14.06
N LEU A 267 11.28 15.60 -14.66
CA LEU A 267 10.06 15.51 -15.46
C LEU A 267 8.82 15.92 -14.66
N ALA A 268 8.68 15.44 -13.42
CA ALA A 268 7.52 15.76 -12.60
C ALA A 268 7.42 17.26 -12.30
N ASP A 269 8.55 17.89 -11.97
CA ASP A 269 8.60 19.33 -11.68
C ASP A 269 8.32 20.15 -12.94
N ALA A 270 8.86 19.74 -14.09
CA ALA A 270 8.60 20.39 -15.37
C ALA A 270 7.12 20.30 -15.78
N LEU A 271 6.47 19.16 -15.54
CA LEU A 271 5.04 18.99 -15.80
C LEU A 271 4.20 19.84 -14.86
N ARG A 272 4.43 19.74 -13.54
CA ARG A 272 3.71 20.54 -12.53
C ARG A 272 3.78 22.05 -12.76
N ALA A 273 4.89 22.53 -13.32
CA ALA A 273 5.10 23.94 -13.59
C ALA A 273 4.48 24.42 -14.92
N ALA A 274 3.97 23.51 -15.75
CA ALA A 274 3.40 23.79 -17.07
C ALA A 274 1.88 23.60 -17.10
N ASN A 275 1.19 24.42 -17.89
CA ASN A 275 -0.23 24.27 -18.21
C ASN A 275 -0.45 23.19 -19.26
N VAL A 276 0.52 23.05 -20.18
CA VAL A 276 0.45 22.13 -21.33
C VAL A 276 1.74 21.33 -21.48
N ALA A 277 1.61 20.01 -21.64
CA ALA A 277 2.69 19.11 -22.00
C ALA A 277 2.47 18.61 -23.43
N VAL A 278 3.46 18.81 -24.30
CA VAL A 278 3.45 18.27 -25.66
C VAL A 278 4.30 17.02 -25.69
N VAL A 279 3.72 15.90 -26.12
CA VAL A 279 4.39 14.59 -26.13
C VAL A 279 4.52 14.05 -27.55
N ALA A 280 5.65 13.44 -27.87
CA ALA A 280 5.87 12.84 -29.18
C ALA A 280 4.92 11.64 -29.45
N PRO A 281 4.45 11.43 -30.69
CA PRO A 281 3.59 10.29 -31.04
C PRO A 281 4.41 9.00 -31.07
N LEU A 282 4.46 8.34 -29.92
CA LEU A 282 5.02 6.99 -29.73
C LEU A 282 3.99 6.17 -28.99
N THR A 283 3.17 5.39 -29.70
CA THR A 283 1.90 4.82 -29.22
C THR A 283 1.86 4.32 -27.76
N ALA A 284 2.87 3.56 -27.30
CA ALA A 284 2.90 3.06 -25.92
C ALA A 284 3.39 4.10 -24.89
N GLU A 285 4.38 4.92 -25.24
CA GLU A 285 4.96 5.92 -24.35
C GLU A 285 4.14 7.20 -24.28
N GLU A 286 3.45 7.54 -25.38
CA GLU A 286 2.49 8.61 -25.48
C GLU A 286 1.41 8.45 -24.40
N ALA A 287 0.76 7.29 -24.33
CA ALA A 287 -0.28 7.03 -23.34
C ALA A 287 0.27 7.15 -21.90
N ARG A 288 1.50 6.67 -21.66
CA ARG A 288 2.18 6.79 -20.36
C ARG A 288 2.45 8.25 -19.98
N LEU A 289 2.96 9.05 -20.90
CA LEU A 289 3.28 10.46 -20.67
C LEU A 289 2.02 11.30 -20.50
N HIS A 290 0.94 11.02 -21.23
CA HIS A 290 -0.37 11.64 -21.01
C HIS A 290 -0.86 11.43 -19.58
N ARG A 291 -0.82 10.18 -19.08
CA ARG A 291 -1.23 9.87 -17.71
C ARG A 291 -0.37 10.56 -16.65
N ARG A 292 0.94 10.69 -16.87
CA ARG A 292 1.86 11.41 -15.98
C ARG A 292 1.57 12.92 -15.97
N ALA A 293 1.33 13.52 -17.13
CA ALA A 293 0.94 14.94 -17.23
C ALA A 293 -0.39 15.20 -16.50
N TRP A 294 -1.40 14.35 -16.70
CA TRP A 294 -2.67 14.45 -15.98
C TRP A 294 -2.50 14.31 -14.46
N ALA A 295 -1.61 13.44 -14.01
CA ALA A 295 -1.28 13.30 -12.60
C ALA A 295 -0.65 14.57 -12.01
N CYS A 296 0.02 15.39 -12.83
CA CYS A 296 0.55 16.71 -12.46
C CYS A 296 -0.48 17.85 -12.57
N GLY A 297 -1.70 17.59 -13.07
CA GLY A 297 -2.69 18.63 -13.37
C GLY A 297 -2.44 19.37 -14.69
N THR A 298 -1.58 18.83 -15.55
CA THR A 298 -1.16 19.40 -16.83
C THR A 298 -1.94 18.79 -17.98
N ARG A 299 -2.42 19.60 -18.92
CA ARG A 299 -3.05 19.08 -20.14
C ARG A 299 -2.00 18.48 -21.06
N ALA A 300 -2.23 17.29 -21.56
CA ALA A 300 -1.33 16.66 -22.52
C ALA A 300 -1.86 16.77 -23.95
N VAL A 301 -0.97 17.07 -24.90
CA VAL A 301 -1.25 17.18 -26.32
C VAL A 301 -0.22 16.38 -27.10
N THR A 302 -0.66 15.54 -28.03
CA THR A 302 0.25 14.81 -28.92
C THR A 302 0.85 15.75 -29.96
N ALA A 303 2.16 15.64 -30.19
CA ALA A 303 2.85 16.39 -31.23
C ALA A 303 2.34 15.96 -32.61
N GLY A 304 1.92 16.94 -33.41
CA GLY A 304 1.33 16.69 -34.72
C GLY A 304 0.93 18.00 -35.42
N GLU A 305 0.05 17.87 -36.42
CA GLU A 305 -0.50 19.03 -37.11
C GLU A 305 -1.38 19.87 -36.16
N GLY A 306 -1.27 21.21 -36.23
CA GLY A 306 -2.08 22.13 -35.43
C GLY A 306 -1.48 22.59 -34.09
N LEU A 307 -0.25 22.20 -33.75
CA LEU A 307 0.43 22.67 -32.52
C LEU A 307 0.46 24.21 -32.39
N ALA A 308 0.62 24.93 -33.51
CA ALA A 308 0.66 26.39 -33.55
C ALA A 308 -0.64 27.06 -33.10
N VAL A 309 -1.76 26.33 -33.09
CA VAL A 309 -3.07 26.84 -32.64
C VAL A 309 -3.43 26.26 -31.27
N THR A 310 -3.26 24.95 -31.10
CA THR A 310 -3.67 24.24 -29.88
C THR A 310 -2.85 24.65 -28.65
N VAL A 311 -1.52 24.73 -28.78
CA VAL A 311 -0.64 25.01 -27.64
C VAL A 311 -0.84 26.44 -27.11
N PRO A 312 -0.85 27.51 -27.95
CA PRO A 312 -1.11 28.86 -27.45
C PRO A 312 -2.47 29.02 -26.77
N ARG A 313 -3.52 28.38 -27.32
CA ARG A 313 -4.87 28.42 -26.73
C ARG A 313 -4.88 27.79 -25.33
N MET A 314 -4.33 26.58 -25.20
CA MET A 314 -4.32 25.87 -23.93
C MET A 314 -3.37 26.48 -22.90
N ARG A 315 -2.34 27.21 -23.33
CA ARG A 315 -1.47 27.99 -22.42
C ARG A 315 -2.21 29.17 -21.81
N ALA A 316 -3.02 29.87 -22.60
CA ALA A 316 -3.78 31.04 -22.17
C ALA A 316 -4.93 30.69 -21.21
N GLU A 317 -5.43 29.45 -21.28
CA GLU A 317 -6.48 28.93 -20.40
C GLU A 317 -5.85 28.08 -19.29
N GLU A 318 -5.59 28.65 -18.10
CA GLU A 318 -5.08 27.85 -16.98
C GLU A 318 -6.06 26.72 -16.60
N PRO A 319 -5.58 25.49 -16.32
CA PRO A 319 -6.44 24.42 -15.84
C PRO A 319 -7.13 24.83 -14.54
N THR A 320 -8.46 24.72 -14.51
CA THR A 320 -9.21 25.06 -13.30
C THR A 320 -8.94 24.07 -12.19
N ALA A 321 -9.16 24.48 -10.94
CA ALA A 321 -8.96 23.59 -9.81
C ALA A 321 -9.83 22.32 -9.87
N ALA A 322 -11.07 22.45 -10.34
CA ALA A 322 -11.97 21.30 -10.54
C ALA A 322 -11.45 20.34 -11.61
N GLU A 323 -10.92 20.87 -12.71
CA GLU A 323 -10.35 20.08 -13.80
C GLU A 323 -9.13 19.30 -13.33
N GLN A 324 -8.18 19.95 -12.64
CA GLN A 324 -7.00 19.30 -12.08
C GLN A 324 -7.36 18.17 -11.10
N ARG A 325 -8.35 18.41 -10.22
CA ARG A 325 -8.87 17.36 -9.33
C ARG A 325 -9.51 16.22 -10.10
N GLY A 326 -10.26 16.51 -11.16
CA GLY A 326 -10.85 15.50 -12.05
C GLY A 326 -9.78 14.61 -12.67
N MET A 327 -8.74 15.20 -13.25
CA MET A 327 -7.59 14.49 -13.82
C MET A 327 -6.88 13.63 -12.78
N LEU A 328 -6.51 14.21 -11.64
CA LEU A 328 -5.80 13.50 -10.58
C LEU A 328 -6.64 12.36 -10.01
N ARG A 329 -7.93 12.57 -9.75
CA ARG A 329 -8.85 11.52 -9.28
C ARG A 329 -8.97 10.38 -10.28
N GLN A 330 -9.02 10.67 -11.58
CA GLN A 330 -9.06 9.64 -12.61
C GLN A 330 -7.78 8.80 -12.58
N VAL A 331 -6.61 9.43 -12.51
CA VAL A 331 -5.34 8.72 -12.38
C VAL A 331 -5.31 7.92 -11.08
N PHE A 332 -5.69 8.52 -9.95
CA PHE A 332 -5.75 7.86 -8.66
C PHE A 332 -6.59 6.59 -8.71
N LEU A 333 -7.80 6.64 -9.26
CA LEU A 333 -8.71 5.49 -9.26
C LEU A 333 -8.32 4.38 -10.24
N ARG A 334 -7.63 4.69 -11.34
CA ARG A 334 -7.46 3.75 -12.47
C ARG A 334 -6.02 3.45 -12.86
N GLU A 335 -5.12 4.41 -12.69
CA GLU A 335 -3.81 4.41 -13.34
C GLU A 335 -2.63 4.49 -12.38
N ALA A 336 -2.88 4.81 -11.11
CA ALA A 336 -1.85 4.92 -10.11
C ALA A 336 -1.14 3.57 -9.86
N THR A 337 0.13 3.63 -9.47
CA THR A 337 0.95 2.43 -9.25
C THR A 337 0.29 1.33 -8.40
N PRO A 338 -0.31 1.60 -7.23
CA PRO A 338 -0.90 0.53 -6.42
C PRO A 338 -2.12 -0.11 -7.08
N VAL A 339 -2.85 0.62 -7.94
CA VAL A 339 -3.97 0.07 -8.73
C VAL A 339 -3.44 -0.89 -9.79
N ARG A 340 -2.41 -0.47 -10.53
CA ARG A 340 -1.77 -1.31 -11.56
C ARG A 340 -1.10 -2.54 -10.95
N LEU A 341 -0.43 -2.40 -9.80
CA LEU A 341 0.11 -3.54 -9.07
C LEU A 341 -1.00 -4.49 -8.63
N ALA A 342 -2.10 -4.01 -8.05
CA ALA A 342 -3.21 -4.88 -7.67
C ALA A 342 -3.81 -5.64 -8.87
N GLU A 343 -3.96 -4.97 -10.03
CA GLU A 343 -4.41 -5.60 -11.29
C GLU A 343 -3.42 -6.68 -11.78
N VAL A 344 -2.13 -6.40 -11.72
CA VAL A 344 -1.07 -7.34 -12.12
C VAL A 344 -1.05 -8.58 -11.23
N LEU A 345 -1.26 -8.40 -9.92
CA LEU A 345 -1.24 -9.46 -8.93
C LEU A 345 -2.56 -10.24 -8.85
N ASP A 346 -3.63 -9.70 -9.43
CA ASP A 346 -4.95 -10.34 -9.39
C ASP A 346 -4.95 -11.69 -10.11
N GLY A 347 -5.56 -12.68 -9.46
CA GLY A 347 -5.62 -14.07 -9.91
C GLY A 347 -4.29 -14.83 -9.88
N LEU A 348 -3.25 -14.33 -9.22
CA LEU A 348 -2.04 -15.10 -8.94
C LEU A 348 -2.18 -15.96 -7.68
N ASP A 349 -1.61 -17.16 -7.72
CA ASP A 349 -1.57 -18.07 -6.58
C ASP A 349 -0.37 -17.74 -5.69
N PHE A 350 -0.64 -17.09 -4.56
CA PHE A 350 0.40 -16.82 -3.56
C PHE A 350 0.54 -17.99 -2.57
N PRO A 351 1.75 -18.21 -2.01
CA PRO A 351 1.96 -19.17 -0.94
C PRO A 351 1.02 -18.91 0.25
N PRO A 352 0.55 -19.97 0.95
CA PRO A 352 -0.30 -19.80 2.13
C PRO A 352 0.39 -18.91 3.18
N GLY A 353 -0.37 -18.01 3.79
CA GLY A 353 0.15 -17.03 4.75
C GLY A 353 0.67 -15.73 4.12
N THR A 354 0.72 -15.65 2.78
CA THR A 354 1.01 -14.40 2.08
C THR A 354 -0.24 -13.53 2.05
N PRO A 355 -0.16 -12.25 2.47
CA PRO A 355 -1.26 -11.32 2.30
C PRO A 355 -1.62 -11.17 0.81
N GLY A 356 -2.91 -11.16 0.50
CA GLY A 356 -3.45 -11.28 -0.87
C GLY A 356 -3.14 -10.11 -1.81
N PRO A 357 -3.65 -10.16 -3.06
CA PRO A 357 -3.34 -9.20 -4.14
C PRO A 357 -3.79 -7.76 -3.84
N GLU A 358 -4.63 -7.55 -2.83
CA GLU A 358 -5.12 -6.24 -2.39
C GLU A 358 -4.07 -5.42 -1.62
N LEU A 359 -2.93 -6.02 -1.26
CA LEU A 359 -1.95 -5.41 -0.39
C LEU A 359 -1.41 -4.05 -0.89
N PRO A 360 -1.12 -3.85 -2.20
CA PRO A 360 -0.73 -2.52 -2.71
C PRO A 360 -1.78 -1.44 -2.45
N LEU A 361 -3.07 -1.81 -2.42
CA LEU A 361 -4.19 -0.92 -2.16
C LEU A 361 -4.52 -0.78 -0.67
N ARG A 362 -3.87 -1.54 0.23
CA ARG A 362 -4.17 -1.52 1.66
C ARG A 362 -4.00 -0.13 2.27
N GLY A 363 -3.02 0.65 1.78
CA GLY A 363 -2.82 2.04 2.17
C GLY A 363 -4.00 2.97 1.85
N ARG A 364 -4.89 2.58 0.93
CA ARG A 364 -6.11 3.30 0.53
C ARG A 364 -7.38 2.78 1.19
N SER A 365 -7.28 1.69 1.97
CA SER A 365 -8.46 1.12 2.62
C SER A 365 -8.98 2.08 3.70
N VAL A 366 -10.30 2.29 3.72
CA VAL A 366 -10.97 3.20 4.63
C VAL A 366 -12.06 2.47 5.42
N ALA A 367 -12.08 2.70 6.73
CA ALA A 367 -13.19 2.40 7.60
C ALA A 367 -14.10 3.61 7.70
N VAL A 368 -15.36 3.49 7.30
CA VAL A 368 -16.34 4.55 7.54
C VAL A 368 -16.89 4.36 8.94
N LEU A 369 -16.66 5.34 9.80
CA LEU A 369 -17.25 5.38 11.13
C LEU A 369 -18.54 6.19 11.02
N ALA A 370 -19.65 5.62 11.45
CA ALA A 370 -20.95 6.29 11.40
C ALA A 370 -21.77 5.97 12.65
N ASP A 371 -22.52 6.96 13.13
CA ASP A 371 -23.50 6.82 14.21
C ASP A 371 -24.88 7.30 13.72
N PRO A 372 -25.57 6.51 12.87
CA PRO A 372 -26.86 6.91 12.32
C PRO A 372 -27.92 6.94 13.43
N ALA A 373 -28.63 8.07 13.58
CA ALA A 373 -29.61 8.25 14.65
C ALA A 373 -30.94 7.50 14.39
N GLY A 374 -31.19 7.06 13.15
CA GLY A 374 -32.40 6.32 12.76
C GLY A 374 -32.35 5.74 11.36
N GLU A 375 -33.48 5.20 10.90
CA GLU A 375 -33.60 4.52 9.59
C GLU A 375 -33.25 5.44 8.41
N ALA A 376 -33.77 6.67 8.40
CA ALA A 376 -33.47 7.62 7.34
C ALA A 376 -31.98 7.98 7.23
N ASP A 377 -31.27 8.06 8.36
CA ASP A 377 -29.82 8.31 8.37
C ASP A 377 -29.04 7.09 7.88
N ALA A 378 -29.47 5.89 8.26
CA ALA A 378 -28.88 4.65 7.79
C ALA A 378 -29.08 4.45 6.27
N ASP A 379 -30.24 4.85 5.74
CA ASP A 379 -30.52 4.79 4.31
C ASP A 379 -29.67 5.81 3.54
N ARG A 380 -29.55 7.05 4.05
CA ARG A 380 -28.66 8.07 3.47
C ARG A 380 -27.19 7.64 3.49
N LEU A 381 -26.72 7.06 4.58
CA LEU A 381 -25.37 6.47 4.67
C LEU A 381 -25.20 5.39 3.60
N ALA A 382 -26.18 4.49 3.46
CA ALA A 382 -26.10 3.42 2.49
C ALA A 382 -26.12 3.96 1.05
N ASP A 383 -26.90 5.00 0.74
CA ASP A 383 -26.96 5.62 -0.58
C ASP A 383 -25.62 6.27 -0.93
N ASP A 384 -25.06 7.04 0.00
CA ASP A 384 -23.79 7.74 -0.16
C ASP A 384 -22.63 6.76 -0.39
N LEU A 385 -22.50 5.72 0.43
CA LEU A 385 -21.41 4.74 0.32
C LEU A 385 -21.52 3.81 -0.89
N LEU A 386 -22.74 3.46 -1.31
CA LEU A 386 -22.97 2.67 -2.53
C LEU A 386 -22.90 3.52 -3.80
N ALA A 387 -23.06 4.84 -3.72
CA ALA A 387 -22.82 5.74 -4.84
C ALA A 387 -21.33 6.10 -4.98
N ALA A 388 -20.55 6.05 -3.89
CA ALA A 388 -19.15 6.46 -3.85
C ALA A 388 -18.27 5.85 -4.97
N ALA A 389 -17.36 6.63 -5.53
CA ALA A 389 -16.41 6.17 -6.55
C ALA A 389 -15.32 5.27 -5.94
N LEU A 390 -14.93 5.56 -4.69
CA LEU A 390 -14.06 4.70 -3.89
C LEU A 390 -14.94 3.97 -2.87
N ARG A 391 -14.97 2.63 -2.94
CA ARG A 391 -15.72 1.82 -1.97
C ARG A 391 -14.96 1.75 -0.64
N PRO A 392 -15.63 1.96 0.50
CA PRO A 392 -15.00 1.75 1.79
C PRO A 392 -14.73 0.25 2.00
N ALA A 393 -13.62 -0.07 2.66
CA ALA A 393 -13.27 -1.45 2.99
C ALA A 393 -14.21 -2.02 4.06
N GLU A 394 -14.65 -1.15 4.98
CA GLU A 394 -15.55 -1.52 6.05
C GLU A 394 -16.34 -0.31 6.57
N VAL A 395 -17.43 -0.62 7.28
CA VAL A 395 -18.25 0.36 7.98
C VAL A 395 -18.37 -0.06 9.43
N VAL A 396 -18.06 0.85 10.36
CA VAL A 396 -18.17 0.61 11.80
C VAL A 396 -19.29 1.45 12.37
N VAL A 397 -20.27 0.78 12.98
CA VAL A 397 -21.46 1.40 13.57
C VAL A 397 -21.70 0.95 15.01
N PRO A 398 -22.50 1.68 15.80
CA PRO A 398 -23.01 1.15 17.06
C PRO A 398 -23.79 -0.15 16.86
N GLY A 399 -23.75 -1.04 17.85
CA GLY A 399 -24.47 -2.31 17.84
C GLY A 399 -25.98 -2.13 17.72
N ALA A 400 -26.53 -1.04 18.25
CA ALA A 400 -27.94 -0.68 18.11
C ALA A 400 -28.32 -0.40 16.64
N ALA A 401 -27.46 0.29 15.89
CA ALA A 401 -27.65 0.63 14.48
C ALA A 401 -27.52 -0.57 13.53
N SER A 402 -26.93 -1.67 13.96
CA SER A 402 -26.64 -2.85 13.12
C SER A 402 -27.87 -3.51 12.46
N ARG A 403 -29.07 -3.23 12.98
CA ARG A 403 -30.35 -3.75 12.51
C ARG A 403 -31.11 -2.79 11.59
N LEU A 404 -30.63 -1.56 11.41
CA LEU A 404 -31.30 -0.58 10.55
C LEU A 404 -31.27 -1.04 9.07
N PRO A 405 -32.33 -0.79 8.27
CA PRO A 405 -32.44 -1.27 6.89
C PRO A 405 -31.24 -0.90 6.02
N GLY A 406 -30.81 0.37 6.01
CA GLY A 406 -29.63 0.81 5.27
C GLY A 406 -28.34 0.06 5.63
N ILE A 407 -28.13 -0.27 6.90
CA ILE A 407 -26.96 -1.06 7.33
C ILE A 407 -27.06 -2.52 6.87
N GLN A 408 -28.26 -3.09 6.86
CA GLN A 408 -28.48 -4.43 6.31
C GLN A 408 -28.24 -4.45 4.80
N ARG A 409 -28.65 -3.39 4.10
CA ARG A 409 -28.40 -3.20 2.66
C ARG A 409 -26.91 -3.18 2.35
N LEU A 410 -26.12 -2.40 3.10
CA LEU A 410 -24.65 -2.38 2.97
C LEU A 410 -24.03 -3.78 3.10
N ARG A 411 -24.49 -4.57 4.09
CA ARG A 411 -24.03 -5.95 4.26
C ARG A 411 -24.45 -6.86 3.10
N ALA A 412 -25.66 -6.70 2.58
CA ALA A 412 -26.16 -7.48 1.45
C ALA A 412 -25.36 -7.22 0.16
N GLU A 413 -24.92 -5.97 -0.04
CA GLU A 413 -24.04 -5.54 -1.14
C GLU A 413 -22.56 -5.88 -0.90
N GLY A 414 -22.24 -6.68 0.13
CA GLY A 414 -20.89 -7.19 0.38
C GLY A 414 -19.97 -6.25 1.16
N VAL A 415 -20.46 -5.13 1.69
CA VAL A 415 -19.66 -4.24 2.54
C VAL A 415 -19.47 -4.85 3.93
N THR A 416 -18.23 -4.90 4.41
CA THR A 416 -17.92 -5.44 5.74
C THR A 416 -18.45 -4.49 6.82
N VAL A 417 -19.47 -4.93 7.56
CA VAL A 417 -20.04 -4.15 8.68
C VAL A 417 -19.54 -4.67 10.02
N ARG A 418 -18.89 -3.79 10.80
CA ARG A 418 -18.46 -4.07 12.17
C ARG A 418 -19.29 -3.27 13.17
N THR A 419 -19.45 -3.83 14.37
CA THR A 419 -20.29 -3.23 15.41
C THR A 419 -19.54 -3.03 16.71
N VAL A 420 -19.73 -1.87 17.33
CA VAL A 420 -19.26 -1.56 18.70
C VAL A 420 -20.42 -1.62 19.66
N ARG A 421 -20.21 -2.21 20.83
CA ARG A 421 -21.15 -2.08 21.95
C ARG A 421 -20.64 -0.94 22.81
N PHE A 422 -21.39 0.15 22.87
CA PHE A 422 -21.22 1.12 23.94
C PHE A 422 -21.77 0.49 25.22
N SER A 423 -21.01 0.52 26.31
CA SER A 423 -21.54 0.16 27.63
C SER A 423 -22.74 1.06 27.90
N ALA A 424 -23.85 0.49 28.36
CA ALA A 424 -24.95 1.30 28.86
C ALA A 424 -24.40 2.17 30.02
N PRO A 425 -24.85 3.43 30.17
CA PRO A 425 -24.48 4.23 31.32
C PRO A 425 -24.88 3.46 32.59
N ASP A 426 -23.90 3.16 33.44
CA ASP A 426 -24.09 2.33 34.63
C ASP A 426 -24.75 3.12 35.77
N THR A 427 -24.96 4.43 35.61
CA THR A 427 -25.50 5.32 36.64
C THR A 427 -26.70 6.16 36.17
N PRO A 428 -27.73 6.36 37.02
CA PRO A 428 -28.84 7.27 36.75
C PRO A 428 -28.40 8.72 36.49
N GLU A 429 -27.25 9.14 37.04
CA GLU A 429 -26.68 10.48 36.87
C GLU A 429 -26.13 10.72 35.46
N GLU A 430 -25.69 9.67 34.75
CA GLU A 430 -25.28 9.73 33.33
C GLU A 430 -26.47 9.82 32.37
N LEU A 431 -27.65 9.32 32.76
CA LEU A 431 -28.90 9.45 32.01
C LEU A 431 -29.52 10.85 32.09
N THR A 432 -29.17 11.63 33.12
CA THR A 432 -29.69 12.98 33.36
C THR A 432 -28.70 14.09 33.04
N ARG A 433 -27.51 13.76 32.53
CA ARG A 433 -26.50 14.76 32.19
C ARG A 433 -26.89 15.44 30.87
N ASP A 434 -27.72 16.47 30.98
CA ASP A 434 -28.01 17.49 29.96
C ASP A 434 -26.79 18.41 29.71
N GLU A 435 -25.57 17.85 29.75
CA GLU A 435 -24.37 18.60 29.37
C GLU A 435 -24.09 18.35 27.89
N PRO A 436 -23.98 19.38 27.04
CA PRO A 436 -23.49 19.29 25.66
C PRO A 436 -21.96 18.99 25.61
N GLY A 437 -21.49 18.15 26.54
CA GLY A 437 -20.09 17.92 26.87
C GLY A 437 -19.64 16.47 26.69
N VAL A 438 -20.33 15.66 25.88
CA VAL A 438 -19.65 14.50 25.26
C VAL A 438 -18.52 15.12 24.43
N ARG A 439 -17.28 14.95 24.87
CA ARG A 439 -16.11 15.47 24.16
C ARG A 439 -16.24 15.06 22.70
N ALA A 440 -16.25 16.04 21.79
CA ALA A 440 -16.23 15.80 20.35
C ALA A 440 -15.02 14.91 20.02
N GLY A 441 -15.22 13.58 19.95
CA GLY A 441 -14.14 12.61 19.81
C GLY A 441 -14.33 11.28 20.54
N GLU A 442 -15.03 11.23 21.68
CA GLU A 442 -15.23 9.98 22.45
C GLU A 442 -16.03 8.89 21.70
N PRO A 443 -17.09 9.21 20.93
CA PRO A 443 -17.79 8.20 20.13
C PRO A 443 -16.91 7.63 19.01
N TRP A 444 -16.10 8.48 18.39
CA TRP A 444 -15.26 8.12 17.25
C TRP A 444 -14.09 7.23 17.63
N ALA A 445 -13.46 7.49 18.78
CA ALA A 445 -12.38 6.64 19.30
C ALA A 445 -12.88 5.20 19.53
N ALA A 446 -14.05 5.04 20.14
CA ALA A 446 -14.66 3.73 20.38
C ALA A 446 -14.99 2.98 19.07
N LEU A 447 -15.48 3.68 18.04
CA LEU A 447 -15.68 3.13 16.70
C LEU A 447 -14.34 2.74 16.06
N ALA A 448 -13.32 3.59 16.15
CA ALA A 448 -12.00 3.36 15.58
C ALA A 448 -11.26 2.15 16.17
N GLU A 449 -11.56 1.75 17.41
CA GLU A 449 -10.99 0.54 18.04
C GLU A 449 -11.40 -0.75 17.30
N ARG A 450 -12.53 -0.75 16.58
CA ARG A 450 -12.97 -1.91 15.79
C ARG A 450 -12.60 -1.83 14.32
N ALA A 451 -12.16 -0.66 13.84
CA ALA A 451 -11.66 -0.51 12.48
C ALA A 451 -10.34 -1.27 12.32
N THR A 452 -10.18 -1.95 11.20
CA THR A 452 -8.97 -2.64 10.74
C THR A 452 -8.25 -1.90 9.62
N ALA A 453 -8.96 -1.03 8.90
CA ALA A 453 -8.37 -0.14 7.91
C ALA A 453 -7.43 0.90 8.56
N PRO A 454 -6.36 1.34 7.86
CA PRO A 454 -5.41 2.33 8.36
C PRO A 454 -6.00 3.74 8.42
N TRP A 455 -7.06 4.01 7.66
CA TRP A 455 -7.77 5.28 7.65
C TRP A 455 -9.22 5.14 8.11
N SER A 456 -9.70 6.14 8.83
CA SER A 456 -11.07 6.27 9.29
C SER A 456 -11.71 7.52 8.68
N HIS A 457 -12.84 7.35 8.00
CA HIS A 457 -13.69 8.46 7.56
C HIS A 457 -14.80 8.71 8.58
N LEU A 458 -14.93 9.96 9.02
CA LEU A 458 -15.94 10.39 10.00
C LEU A 458 -17.22 10.82 9.26
N TRP A 459 -18.18 9.91 9.13
CA TRP A 459 -19.40 10.20 8.39
C TRP A 459 -20.44 10.87 9.30
N THR A 460 -20.80 12.11 8.96
CA THR A 460 -21.81 12.91 9.67
C THR A 460 -22.99 13.30 8.77
N ALA A 461 -22.77 13.35 7.46
CA ALA A 461 -23.76 13.67 6.44
C ALA A 461 -23.32 13.09 5.08
N PRO A 462 -24.22 12.98 4.08
CA PRO A 462 -23.83 12.62 2.73
C PRO A 462 -22.78 13.58 2.17
N VAL A 463 -21.66 13.04 1.73
CA VAL A 463 -20.53 13.81 1.22
C VAL A 463 -20.41 13.80 -0.31
N GLY A 464 -21.14 12.89 -0.97
CA GLY A 464 -21.20 12.79 -2.41
C GLY A 464 -20.21 11.78 -2.98
N ARG A 465 -20.46 11.41 -4.24
CA ARG A 465 -19.80 10.27 -4.92
C ARG A 465 -18.28 10.34 -4.94
N ARG A 466 -17.70 11.53 -4.97
CA ARG A 466 -16.27 11.72 -5.28
C ARG A 466 -15.42 12.08 -4.06
N ARG A 467 -16.04 12.58 -2.98
CA ARG A 467 -15.33 13.16 -1.82
C ARG A 467 -14.38 12.18 -1.15
N LEU A 468 -14.80 10.93 -0.94
CA LEU A 468 -13.95 9.93 -0.32
C LEU A 468 -12.70 9.62 -1.15
N ALA A 469 -12.83 9.58 -2.48
CA ALA A 469 -11.68 9.38 -3.37
C ALA A 469 -10.72 10.57 -3.29
N ASP A 470 -11.23 11.80 -3.26
CA ASP A 470 -10.42 13.02 -3.17
C ASP A 470 -9.67 13.09 -1.81
N LEU A 471 -10.34 12.74 -0.71
CA LEU A 471 -9.73 12.67 0.63
C LEU A 471 -8.60 11.64 0.68
N VAL A 472 -8.83 10.42 0.15
CA VAL A 472 -7.83 9.35 0.14
C VAL A 472 -6.68 9.69 -0.81
N CYS A 473 -6.98 10.29 -1.96
CA CYS A 473 -5.98 10.78 -2.88
C CYS A 473 -5.07 11.80 -2.19
N ALA A 474 -5.63 12.76 -1.45
CA ALA A 474 -4.87 13.77 -0.74
C ALA A 474 -3.91 13.17 0.32
N VAL A 475 -4.35 12.18 1.12
CA VAL A 475 -3.46 11.52 2.12
C VAL A 475 -2.45 10.56 1.52
N GLU A 476 -2.69 9.99 0.35
CA GLU A 476 -1.67 9.17 -0.32
C GLU A 476 -0.58 10.05 -0.91
N CYS A 477 -1.00 11.20 -1.41
CA CYS A 477 -0.18 12.19 -2.07
C CYS A 477 0.61 13.09 -1.11
N THR A 478 0.30 13.03 0.19
CA THR A 478 0.93 13.85 1.22
C THR A 478 1.25 13.01 2.45
N ASP A 479 2.19 13.46 3.27
CA ASP A 479 2.41 12.86 4.59
C ASP A 479 1.42 13.39 5.65
N ALA A 480 0.20 13.77 5.25
CA ALA A 480 -0.82 14.20 6.20
C ALA A 480 -1.27 13.03 7.07
N ASP A 481 -1.56 13.30 8.34
CA ASP A 481 -2.14 12.33 9.27
C ASP A 481 -3.66 12.48 9.40
N ALA A 482 -4.19 13.65 9.03
CA ALA A 482 -5.61 13.93 8.93
C ALA A 482 -5.89 14.97 7.84
N VAL A 483 -7.06 14.83 7.20
CA VAL A 483 -7.56 15.70 6.14
C VAL A 483 -8.99 16.12 6.44
N GLY A 484 -9.33 17.36 6.12
CA GLY A 484 -10.68 17.88 6.27
C GLY A 484 -10.86 19.28 5.70
N THR A 485 -11.85 20.01 6.21
CA THR A 485 -12.04 21.42 5.90
C THR A 485 -11.35 22.31 6.94
N VAL A 486 -11.05 23.56 6.57
CA VAL A 486 -10.47 24.54 7.51
C VAL A 486 -11.46 24.77 8.66
N ASP A 487 -10.99 24.62 9.89
CA ASP A 487 -11.77 25.02 11.06
C ASP A 487 -11.71 26.55 11.23
N ALA A 488 -12.73 27.23 10.74
CA ALA A 488 -12.86 28.69 10.84
C ALA A 488 -13.04 29.19 12.29
N THR A 489 -13.27 28.30 13.26
CA THR A 489 -13.49 28.63 14.67
C THR A 489 -12.24 28.48 15.55
N ALA A 490 -11.16 27.91 15.01
CA ALA A 490 -9.92 27.71 15.75
C ALA A 490 -9.20 29.04 16.06
N PRO A 491 -8.67 29.23 17.28
CA PRO A 491 -7.91 30.42 17.63
C PRO A 491 -6.62 30.50 16.81
N GLU A 492 -6.37 31.67 16.20
CA GLU A 492 -5.21 31.88 15.33
C GLU A 492 -3.90 31.57 16.06
N PRO A 493 -2.93 30.88 15.41
CA PRO A 493 -1.60 30.74 15.98
C PRO A 493 -0.98 32.13 16.15
N GLY A 494 -0.55 32.44 17.37
CA GLY A 494 -0.26 33.81 17.81
C GLY A 494 0.74 34.59 16.95
N GLU A 495 0.44 35.88 16.78
CA GLU A 495 1.33 37.04 16.58
C GLU A 495 2.61 36.84 15.75
N HIS A 496 2.55 36.17 14.60
CA HIS A 496 3.49 36.43 13.51
C HIS A 496 2.71 36.73 12.21
N GLY A 497 2.55 38.03 11.95
CA GLY A 497 2.33 38.59 10.62
C GLY A 497 0.92 38.50 10.02
N PHE A 498 0.15 39.59 10.13
CA PHE A 498 -1.00 39.89 9.26
C PHE A 498 -0.66 39.85 7.74
N PHE A 499 0.63 39.80 7.39
CA PHE A 499 1.16 39.72 6.03
C PHE A 499 1.55 38.29 5.58
N ASP A 500 1.44 37.28 6.45
CA ASP A 500 1.79 35.87 6.18
C ASP A 500 0.57 34.94 6.12
N ARG A 501 -0.63 35.47 5.83
CA ARG A 501 -1.70 34.61 5.32
C ARG A 501 -1.26 34.12 3.95
N PRO A 502 -0.95 32.82 3.73
CA PRO A 502 -1.04 32.31 2.38
C PRO A 502 -2.49 32.57 1.95
N ASP A 503 -2.67 33.10 0.74
CA ASP A 503 -3.99 33.25 0.16
C ASP A 503 -4.60 31.85 0.02
N THR A 504 -5.35 31.43 1.04
CA THR A 504 -5.90 30.07 1.16
C THR A 504 -7.16 29.92 0.32
N ALA A 505 -7.71 31.03 -0.20
CA ALA A 505 -8.87 31.04 -1.08
C ALA A 505 -8.57 30.33 -2.41
N ASP A 506 -7.33 30.47 -2.91
CA ASP A 506 -6.95 29.98 -4.24
C ASP A 506 -6.18 28.64 -4.20
N ARG A 507 -5.77 28.18 -3.02
CA ARG A 507 -4.98 26.94 -2.86
C ARG A 507 -5.87 25.75 -2.58
N GLN A 508 -5.79 24.74 -3.46
CA GLN A 508 -6.55 23.49 -3.33
C GLN A 508 -6.19 22.67 -2.09
N TYR A 509 -4.91 22.68 -1.70
CA TYR A 509 -4.37 21.85 -0.62
C TYR A 509 -3.44 22.68 0.24
N VAL A 510 -3.73 22.81 1.54
CA VAL A 510 -2.94 23.65 2.45
C VAL A 510 -2.74 22.94 3.78
N PHE A 511 -1.50 22.87 4.27
CA PHE A 511 -1.24 22.42 5.64
C PHE A 511 -1.64 23.51 6.63
N VAL A 512 -2.43 23.13 7.64
CA VAL A 512 -3.02 24.07 8.61
C VAL A 512 -2.82 23.60 10.05
N SER A 513 -3.06 24.50 11.01
CA SER A 513 -2.97 24.21 12.45
C SER A 513 -4.21 23.49 13.01
N ALA A 514 -5.36 23.62 12.35
CA ALA A 514 -6.62 23.00 12.75
C ALA A 514 -7.50 22.70 11.54
N VAL A 515 -8.21 21.57 11.58
CA VAL A 515 -9.19 21.14 10.57
C VAL A 515 -10.43 20.60 11.26
N VAL A 516 -11.58 20.68 10.59
CA VAL A 516 -12.72 19.82 10.88
C VAL A 516 -12.44 18.47 10.20
N PRO A 517 -12.09 17.41 10.95
CA PRO A 517 -11.56 16.20 10.36
C PRO A 517 -12.62 15.40 9.62
N GLU A 518 -12.30 14.97 8.40
CA GLU A 518 -13.14 14.06 7.60
C GLU A 518 -12.47 12.71 7.40
N LEU A 519 -11.15 12.69 7.16
CA LEU A 519 -10.36 11.47 7.03
C LEU A 519 -9.16 11.54 7.98
N VAL A 520 -8.95 10.51 8.79
CA VAL A 520 -7.94 10.51 9.86
C VAL A 520 -7.24 9.15 9.90
N ARG A 521 -5.95 9.10 10.23
CA ARG A 521 -5.30 7.82 10.56
C ARG A 521 -6.06 7.14 11.70
N THR A 522 -6.46 5.89 11.51
CA THR A 522 -7.20 5.11 12.51
C THR A 522 -6.44 5.06 13.84
N THR A 523 -5.11 4.94 13.80
CA THR A 523 -4.24 4.92 14.98
C THR A 523 -4.19 6.25 15.73
N LEU A 524 -4.36 7.38 15.04
CA LEU A 524 -4.47 8.70 15.68
C LEU A 524 -5.83 8.84 16.36
N LEU A 525 -6.90 8.45 15.66
CA LEU A 525 -8.27 8.56 16.17
C LEU A 525 -8.51 7.68 17.42
N ARG A 526 -7.91 6.48 17.47
CA ARG A 526 -7.94 5.59 18.65
C ARG A 526 -7.37 6.22 19.92
N ARG A 527 -6.51 7.24 19.80
CA ARG A 527 -5.96 7.94 20.97
C ARG A 527 -7.00 8.79 21.69
N GLY A 528 -8.13 9.10 21.05
CA GLY A 528 -9.23 9.87 21.63
C GLY A 528 -8.87 11.31 21.98
N TRP A 529 -7.86 11.87 21.33
CA TRP A 529 -7.46 13.27 21.52
C TRP A 529 -8.36 14.20 20.73
N ASP A 530 -8.62 15.37 21.30
CA ASP A 530 -9.33 16.46 20.61
C ASP A 530 -8.57 16.86 19.34
N PRO A 531 -9.24 16.95 18.17
CA PRO A 531 -8.65 17.44 16.93
C PRO A 531 -7.87 18.76 17.07
N ALA A 532 -8.31 19.67 17.95
CA ALA A 532 -7.64 20.95 18.21
C ALA A 532 -6.26 20.81 18.90
N GLU A 533 -5.91 19.62 19.38
CA GLU A 533 -4.60 19.32 19.98
C GLU A 533 -3.65 18.61 19.04
N TRP A 534 -4.11 18.10 17.89
CA TRP A 534 -3.31 17.22 17.03
C TRP A 534 -2.04 17.90 16.51
N ASN A 535 -2.15 19.13 15.98
CA ASN A 535 -1.00 19.86 15.47
C ASN A 535 0.05 20.13 16.56
N ARG A 536 -0.38 20.53 17.77
CA ARG A 536 0.49 20.74 18.94
C ARG A 536 1.24 19.47 19.37
N ARG A 537 0.72 18.30 19.00
CA ARG A 537 1.32 16.98 19.27
C ARG A 537 2.14 16.45 18.09
N GLY A 538 2.44 17.29 17.09
CA GLY A 538 3.30 16.96 15.95
C GLY A 538 2.58 16.28 14.78
N THR A 539 1.25 16.30 14.77
CA THR A 539 0.43 15.70 13.69
C THR A 539 0.35 16.66 12.51
N ARG A 540 0.50 16.16 11.27
CA ARG A 540 0.36 16.98 10.06
C ARG A 540 -1.09 17.00 9.59
N LEU A 541 -1.69 18.19 9.52
CA LEU A 541 -3.09 18.38 9.15
C LEU A 541 -3.20 19.10 7.80
N LEU A 542 -3.99 18.56 6.88
CA LEU A 542 -4.20 19.12 5.55
C LEU A 542 -5.66 19.55 5.39
N ALA A 543 -5.88 20.79 4.96
CA ALA A 543 -7.18 21.29 4.58
C ALA A 543 -7.37 21.20 3.06
N LEU A 544 -8.56 20.78 2.65
CA LEU A 544 -9.03 20.85 1.27
C LEU A 544 -9.78 22.16 1.05
N GLY A 545 -9.44 22.88 -0.02
CA GLY A 545 -10.05 24.18 -0.37
C GLY A 545 -11.55 24.09 -0.68
N PRO A 546 -12.26 25.25 -0.75
CA PRO A 546 -13.73 25.33 -0.84
C PRO A 546 -14.33 24.61 -2.05
N ASP A 547 -13.60 24.53 -3.17
CA ASP A 547 -14.03 23.80 -4.37
C ASP A 547 -14.11 22.27 -4.18
N HIS A 548 -13.71 21.76 -3.02
CA HIS A 548 -13.89 20.35 -2.66
C HIS A 548 -15.20 20.09 -1.90
N GLY A 549 -16.09 21.08 -1.75
CA GLY A 549 -17.41 20.92 -1.13
C GLY A 549 -18.24 19.77 -1.73
N THR A 550 -19.36 19.44 -1.09
CA THR A 550 -20.31 18.40 -1.53
C THR A 550 -20.76 18.69 -2.95
N GLY A 551 -20.07 18.09 -3.93
CA GLY A 551 -20.16 18.50 -5.33
C GLY A 551 -21.60 18.48 -5.81
N ASP A 552 -22.11 19.63 -6.28
CA ASP A 552 -23.19 19.61 -7.24
C ASP A 552 -22.67 18.86 -8.47
N ASP A 553 -23.45 17.90 -8.96
CA ASP A 553 -23.18 17.09 -10.15
C ASP A 553 -23.25 17.93 -11.45
N ALA A 554 -22.62 19.11 -11.47
CA ALA A 554 -22.34 19.81 -12.70
C ALA A 554 -21.30 18.97 -13.47
N GLU A 555 -21.75 18.38 -14.57
CA GLU A 555 -21.03 17.48 -15.47
C GLU A 555 -19.57 17.93 -15.70
N ASP A 556 -18.62 17.00 -15.55
CA ASP A 556 -17.25 17.22 -16.00
C ASP A 556 -17.24 17.30 -17.54
N PRO A 557 -16.58 18.30 -18.15
CA PRO A 557 -16.32 18.37 -19.58
C PRO A 557 -15.25 17.36 -20.07
N VAL A 558 -14.82 16.41 -19.23
CA VAL A 558 -13.74 15.45 -19.54
C VAL A 558 -14.28 14.14 -20.15
N SER A 559 -15.59 14.01 -20.36
CA SER A 559 -16.12 13.02 -21.30
C SER A 559 -15.99 13.57 -22.73
N ASP A 560 -15.38 12.76 -23.60
CA ASP A 560 -15.41 12.85 -25.07
C ASP A 560 -14.36 13.72 -25.80
N ALA A 561 -13.20 14.02 -25.20
CA ALA A 561 -12.06 14.51 -25.98
C ALA A 561 -11.25 13.40 -26.69
N ALA A 562 -11.48 12.13 -26.33
CA ALA A 562 -10.86 10.97 -27.00
C ALA A 562 -11.59 10.54 -28.28
N ASP A 563 -12.74 11.15 -28.59
CA ASP A 563 -13.55 10.88 -29.79
C ASP A 563 -13.73 12.13 -30.67
N ALA A 564 -12.72 13.01 -30.69
CA ALA A 564 -12.56 13.96 -31.79
C ALA A 564 -12.15 13.19 -33.07
N SER A 565 -13.13 12.44 -33.59
CA SER A 565 -13.22 11.99 -34.97
C SER A 565 -12.73 13.12 -35.85
N THR A 566 -11.75 12.80 -36.67
CA THR A 566 -11.36 13.50 -37.88
C THR A 566 -12.61 13.92 -38.66
N GLY A 567 -13.08 15.12 -38.37
CA GLY A 567 -14.20 15.76 -39.05
C GLY A 567 -13.70 16.35 -40.36
N ALA A 568 -13.58 15.49 -41.37
CA ALA A 568 -13.49 15.93 -42.76
C ALA A 568 -14.79 16.66 -43.14
N VAL A 569 -14.72 17.97 -43.42
CA VAL A 569 -15.68 18.63 -44.32
C VAL A 569 -15.05 19.88 -44.96
N GLY A 570 -15.10 19.94 -46.30
CA GLY A 570 -15.27 21.20 -47.05
C GLY A 570 -14.06 21.70 -47.82
#